data_AF-A0A1G7L2P2-F1
#
_entry.id   AF-A0A1G7L2P2-F1
#
_cell.length_a   1.000
_cell.length_b   1.000
_cell.length_c   1.000
_cell.angle_alpha   90.00
_cell.angle_beta   90.00
_cell.angle_gamma   90.00
#
_symmetry.space_group_name_H-M   'P 1'
#
loop_
_entity.id
_entity.type
_entity.pdbx_description
1 polymer ?
#
loop_
_entity_poly.entity_id
_entity_poly.type
_entity_poly.pdbx_seq_one_letter_code
_entity_poly.pdbx_strand_id
1 'polypeptide(L)'
;MMTAKRPTPRDALAGLTLALLHAATPAIGANPASAAQDERGTWSFIWENDVFSGTDRNYTNGNRLSYVSPAEPWDAGLHGAVGRALFDADRHDRVRYGLAVGQDMFTPENIEAERPLPDQHPYAGWLYGEYSVYVQEPDRLHIAALQIGMVGPAAGAEFTQDNFHDLINSPEANGWDNQLKNEPAFALLLERQTRALVETGFNGLELDLTPHIGGSLGTLRTQAKAGLTLRFGTDLRRDFGPPRVRPAIGGTGFFEGRNGLSWYAFAGLEGRMVARNIFLDGNTFRDSPSVDKEPLVMDAQAGLVTTLGRARIAYTAVIRSPQFERQDPPHVFGSVSLSFKF
;
A
#
# COMPACT_ATOMS: atom_id res chain seq x y z
N MET A 1 52.10 -32.08 -9.35
CA MET A 1 51.19 -31.54 -10.39
C MET A 1 49.76 -31.90 -9.97
N MET A 2 49.14 -31.07 -9.13
CA MET A 2 47.73 -31.18 -8.72
C MET A 2 47.24 -29.76 -8.44
N THR A 3 46.40 -29.25 -9.33
CA THR A 3 45.79 -27.93 -9.26
C THR A 3 44.44 -28.03 -8.56
N ALA A 4 44.29 -27.29 -7.47
CA ALA A 4 43.04 -27.15 -6.73
C ALA A 4 42.04 -26.30 -7.55
N LYS A 5 40.83 -26.83 -7.74
CA LYS A 5 39.71 -26.18 -8.43
C LYS A 5 38.94 -25.33 -7.41
N ARG A 6 38.86 -24.01 -7.63
CA ARG A 6 37.98 -23.10 -6.86
C ARG A 6 36.53 -23.28 -7.33
N PRO A 7 35.52 -23.30 -6.43
CA PRO A 7 34.12 -23.32 -6.84
C PRO A 7 33.67 -21.92 -7.28
N THR A 8 32.87 -21.86 -8.34
CA THR A 8 32.23 -20.66 -8.89
C THR A 8 30.85 -20.42 -8.25
N PRO A 9 30.37 -19.16 -8.16
CA PRO A 9 29.11 -18.83 -7.51
C PRO A 9 27.93 -19.05 -8.48
N ARG A 10 27.39 -20.28 -8.56
CA ARG A 10 26.14 -20.53 -9.31
C ARG A 10 25.14 -21.51 -8.69
N ASP A 11 25.40 -22.07 -7.51
CA ASP A 11 24.51 -23.06 -6.89
C ASP A 11 24.07 -22.66 -5.47
N ALA A 12 23.29 -21.58 -5.36
CA ALA A 12 22.66 -21.18 -4.09
C ALA A 12 21.24 -20.66 -4.31
N LEU A 13 20.39 -21.42 -5.01
CA LEU A 13 18.95 -21.13 -5.10
C LEU A 13 18.14 -22.41 -5.31
N ALA A 14 18.32 -23.37 -4.40
CA ALA A 14 17.42 -24.52 -4.27
C ALA A 14 17.37 -24.94 -2.81
N GLY A 15 16.42 -24.38 -2.07
CA GLY A 15 16.20 -24.75 -0.66
C GLY A 15 15.54 -23.68 0.19
N LEU A 16 14.37 -23.17 -0.21
CA LEU A 16 13.45 -22.56 0.75
C LEU A 16 12.25 -23.48 0.89
N THR A 17 12.40 -24.44 1.78
CA THR A 17 11.32 -25.34 2.20
C THR A 17 10.31 -24.52 3.01
N LEU A 18 9.08 -24.52 2.50
CA LEU A 18 7.85 -24.03 3.09
C LEU A 18 7.68 -24.53 4.55
N ALA A 19 7.81 -23.65 5.53
CA ALA A 19 7.42 -23.92 6.93
C ALA A 19 7.11 -22.62 7.69
N LEU A 20 6.02 -21.95 7.34
CA LEU A 20 5.41 -20.92 8.19
C LEU A 20 3.90 -21.17 8.24
N LEU A 21 3.51 -22.15 9.04
CA LEU A 21 2.16 -22.28 9.59
C LEU A 21 2.30 -22.85 10.99
N HIS A 22 1.71 -22.16 11.97
CA HIS A 22 1.61 -22.46 13.41
C HIS A 22 2.72 -21.88 14.31
N ALA A 23 2.77 -20.55 14.42
CA ALA A 23 3.14 -19.91 15.68
C ALA A 23 1.84 -19.44 16.36
N ALA A 24 1.27 -20.29 17.21
CA ALA A 24 0.22 -19.89 18.15
C ALA A 24 0.91 -19.19 19.33
N THR A 25 0.99 -17.86 19.31
CA THR A 25 1.36 -17.08 20.49
C THR A 25 0.15 -16.94 21.41
N PRO A 26 0.28 -17.18 22.73
CA PRO A 26 -0.82 -16.97 23.66
C PRO A 26 -1.09 -15.47 23.79
N ALA A 27 -2.34 -15.05 23.58
CA ALA A 27 -2.78 -13.69 23.81
C ALA A 27 -2.76 -13.40 25.32
N ILE A 28 -1.94 -12.45 25.76
CA ILE A 28 -2.03 -11.90 27.11
C ILE A 28 -3.26 -10.98 27.13
N GLY A 29 -4.28 -11.39 27.88
CA GLY A 29 -5.57 -10.73 27.95
C GLY A 29 -5.48 -9.27 28.40
N ALA A 30 -5.63 -8.35 27.46
CA ALA A 30 -6.02 -6.97 27.75
C ALA A 30 -7.54 -6.90 27.80
N ASN A 31 -8.09 -6.33 28.87
CA ASN A 31 -9.51 -6.10 29.05
C ASN A 31 -10.02 -5.22 27.89
N PRO A 32 -10.97 -5.66 27.04
CA PRO A 32 -11.46 -4.83 25.95
C PRO A 32 -12.32 -3.72 26.57
N ALA A 33 -11.75 -2.53 26.70
CA ALA A 33 -12.57 -1.34 26.88
C ALA A 33 -13.52 -1.29 25.69
N SER A 34 -14.83 -1.44 25.95
CA SER A 34 -15.90 -1.33 24.96
C SER A 34 -15.60 -0.15 24.03
N ALA A 35 -15.18 -0.44 22.79
CA ALA A 35 -15.00 0.58 21.78
C ALA A 35 -16.36 1.26 21.62
N ALA A 36 -16.45 2.52 22.00
CA ALA A 36 -17.63 3.33 21.72
C ALA A 36 -17.92 3.19 20.22
N GLN A 37 -19.18 2.95 19.85
CA GLN A 37 -19.54 2.74 18.45
C GLN A 37 -19.05 3.93 17.63
N ASP A 38 -18.15 3.66 16.67
CA ASP A 38 -17.73 4.66 15.71
C ASP A 38 -18.84 4.84 14.68
N GLU A 39 -19.75 5.76 14.97
CA GLU A 39 -20.94 6.05 14.17
C GLU A 39 -20.64 6.93 12.94
N ARG A 40 -19.38 7.33 12.73
CA ARG A 40 -19.00 8.28 11.68
C ARG A 40 -18.21 7.63 10.56
N GLY A 41 -18.51 8.09 9.34
CA GLY A 41 -17.72 7.76 8.18
C GLY A 41 -16.46 8.61 8.10
N THR A 42 -15.46 8.14 7.37
CA THR A 42 -14.21 8.88 7.15
C THR A 42 -13.96 9.07 5.66
N TRP A 43 -13.76 10.32 5.26
CA TRP A 43 -13.19 10.65 3.95
C TRP A 43 -11.70 10.82 4.08
N SER A 44 -10.94 10.35 3.10
CA SER A 44 -9.50 10.54 3.02
C SER A 44 -9.10 10.94 1.60
N PHE A 45 -8.24 11.94 1.49
CA PHE A 45 -7.49 12.23 0.29
C PHE A 45 -6.03 11.89 0.55
N ILE A 46 -5.42 11.15 -0.36
CA ILE A 46 -4.01 10.75 -0.32
C ILE A 46 -3.36 11.25 -1.62
N TRP A 47 -2.21 11.89 -1.45
CA TRP A 47 -1.33 12.27 -2.54
C TRP A 47 0.07 11.71 -2.26
N GLU A 48 0.58 10.93 -3.20
CA GLU A 48 1.94 10.40 -3.21
C GLU A 48 2.70 11.00 -4.38
N ASN A 49 3.94 11.38 -4.14
CA ASN A 49 4.78 11.96 -5.19
C ASN A 49 6.27 11.80 -4.88
N ASP A 50 7.10 11.72 -5.89
CA ASP A 50 8.56 11.64 -5.73
C ASP A 50 9.28 13.00 -5.82
N VAL A 51 8.53 14.09 -6.03
CA VAL A 51 8.99 15.48 -5.81
C VAL A 51 9.51 15.69 -4.39
N PHE A 52 9.00 14.95 -3.40
CA PHE A 52 9.47 15.01 -2.02
C PHE A 52 10.92 14.53 -1.86
N SER A 53 11.45 13.79 -2.83
CA SER A 53 12.85 13.36 -2.94
C SER A 53 13.62 14.06 -4.07
N GLY A 54 12.99 15.01 -4.77
CA GLY A 54 13.61 15.73 -5.89
C GLY A 54 13.83 14.86 -7.12
N THR A 55 12.99 13.85 -7.34
CA THR A 55 13.01 13.00 -8.55
C THR A 55 11.67 13.06 -9.30
N ASP A 56 11.64 12.52 -10.51
CA ASP A 56 10.42 12.26 -11.30
C ASP A 56 10.59 10.97 -12.13
N ARG A 57 10.51 9.81 -11.48
CA ARG A 57 10.77 8.50 -12.10
C ARG A 57 10.16 7.32 -11.36
N ASN A 58 10.01 6.20 -12.06
CA ASN A 58 9.40 4.97 -11.59
C ASN A 58 7.95 5.22 -11.17
N TYR A 59 7.65 5.29 -9.87
CA TYR A 59 6.34 5.69 -9.37
C TYR A 59 6.36 7.18 -9.04
N THR A 60 5.97 8.01 -10.02
CA THR A 60 6.09 9.47 -9.92
C THR A 60 4.94 10.08 -9.12
N ASN A 61 3.71 9.55 -9.24
CA ASN A 61 2.55 10.17 -8.65
C ASN A 61 1.42 9.17 -8.42
N GLY A 62 0.74 9.31 -7.28
CA GLY A 62 -0.50 8.60 -6.97
C GLY A 62 -1.48 9.50 -6.26
N ASN A 63 -2.72 9.54 -6.73
CA ASN A 63 -3.81 10.25 -6.07
C ASN A 63 -4.91 9.27 -5.71
N ARG A 64 -5.49 9.42 -4.53
CA ARG A 64 -6.59 8.59 -4.08
C ARG A 64 -7.56 9.38 -3.22
N LEU A 65 -8.84 9.34 -3.61
CA LEU A 65 -9.94 9.75 -2.77
C LEU A 65 -10.66 8.50 -2.28
N SER A 66 -10.86 8.38 -0.97
CA SER A 66 -11.53 7.23 -0.39
C SER A 66 -12.53 7.61 0.70
N TYR A 67 -13.54 6.77 0.83
CA TYR A 67 -14.52 6.78 1.91
C TYR A 67 -14.49 5.44 2.64
N VAL A 68 -14.58 5.47 3.97
CA VAL A 68 -14.83 4.28 4.79
C VAL A 68 -16.04 4.51 5.67
N SER A 69 -16.92 3.50 5.72
CA SER A 69 -18.16 3.54 6.49
C SER A 69 -17.92 3.56 8.01
N PRO A 70 -18.93 3.98 8.79
CA PRO A 70 -19.01 3.68 10.23
C PRO A 70 -18.87 2.19 10.53
N ALA A 71 -18.59 1.85 11.79
CA ALA A 71 -18.48 0.48 12.26
C ALA A 71 -19.85 -0.21 12.38
N GLU A 72 -20.14 -1.15 11.49
CA GLU A 72 -21.41 -1.89 11.45
C GLU A 72 -21.28 -3.28 12.12
N PRO A 73 -22.40 -3.90 12.53
CA PRO A 73 -22.41 -5.29 13.00
C PRO A 73 -21.94 -6.26 11.92
N TRP A 74 -21.27 -7.34 12.32
CA TRP A 74 -20.73 -8.43 11.48
C TRP A 74 -21.64 -8.95 10.35
N ASP A 75 -22.96 -8.86 10.51
CA ASP A 75 -23.94 -9.34 9.55
C ASP A 75 -24.50 -8.29 8.59
N ALA A 76 -23.99 -7.06 8.65
CA ALA A 76 -24.47 -5.94 7.85
C ALA A 76 -24.19 -6.09 6.34
N GLY A 77 -25.26 -6.13 5.55
CA GLY A 77 -25.24 -6.00 4.10
C GLY A 77 -24.25 -6.93 3.36
N LEU A 78 -23.71 -6.43 2.26
CA LEU A 78 -22.73 -7.15 1.43
C LEU A 78 -21.38 -7.33 2.14
N HIS A 79 -20.89 -6.31 2.84
CA HIS A 79 -19.57 -6.34 3.47
C HIS A 79 -19.52 -7.32 4.65
N GLY A 80 -20.61 -7.47 5.42
CA GLY A 80 -20.74 -8.53 6.41
C GLY A 80 -20.73 -9.93 5.79
N ALA A 81 -21.44 -10.12 4.66
CA ALA A 81 -21.40 -11.40 3.94
C ALA A 81 -19.99 -11.76 3.43
N VAL A 82 -19.26 -10.78 2.89
CA VAL A 82 -17.85 -10.94 2.48
C VAL A 82 -16.96 -11.24 3.69
N GLY A 83 -17.14 -10.50 4.80
CA GLY A 83 -16.40 -10.71 6.04
C GLY A 83 -16.56 -12.13 6.59
N ARG A 84 -17.79 -12.65 6.60
CA ARG A 84 -18.06 -14.05 6.99
C ARG A 84 -17.41 -15.06 6.05
N ALA A 85 -17.56 -14.84 4.74
CA ALA A 85 -17.09 -15.79 3.73
C ALA A 85 -15.56 -15.89 3.66
N LEU A 86 -14.85 -14.77 3.84
CA LEU A 86 -13.40 -14.71 3.67
C LEU A 86 -12.63 -14.76 4.99
N PHE A 87 -13.22 -14.31 6.09
CA PHE A 87 -12.52 -14.10 7.36
C PHE A 87 -13.23 -14.70 8.57
N ASP A 88 -14.31 -15.47 8.37
CA ASP A 88 -15.09 -16.09 9.46
C ASP A 88 -15.60 -15.08 10.50
N ALA A 89 -15.96 -13.88 10.04
CA ALA A 89 -16.42 -12.80 10.93
C ALA A 89 -17.64 -13.23 11.77
N ASP A 90 -17.61 -12.94 13.07
CA ASP A 90 -18.66 -13.33 14.02
C ASP A 90 -19.26 -12.14 14.79
N ARG A 91 -20.21 -12.44 15.70
CA ARG A 91 -20.94 -11.43 16.48
C ARG A 91 -20.09 -10.47 17.31
N HIS A 92 -18.82 -10.77 17.56
CA HIS A 92 -17.89 -9.92 18.30
C HIS A 92 -17.13 -8.95 17.38
N ASP A 93 -17.23 -9.14 16.06
CA ASP A 93 -16.51 -8.35 15.08
C ASP A 93 -17.31 -7.13 14.62
N ARG A 94 -16.56 -6.13 14.15
CA ARG A 94 -17.11 -4.96 13.48
C ARG A 94 -16.68 -4.96 12.03
N VAL A 95 -17.62 -4.73 11.13
CA VAL A 95 -17.36 -4.68 9.70
C VAL A 95 -17.54 -3.27 9.16
N ARG A 96 -16.77 -2.94 8.13
CA ARG A 96 -16.88 -1.68 7.38
C ARG A 96 -16.75 -1.97 5.90
N TYR A 97 -17.36 -1.14 5.07
CA TYR A 97 -17.04 -1.08 3.66
C TYR A 97 -16.25 0.20 3.34
N GLY A 98 -15.42 0.12 2.30
CA GLY A 98 -14.68 1.24 1.75
C GLY A 98 -14.94 1.39 0.26
N LEU A 99 -14.94 2.63 -0.20
CA LEU A 99 -14.98 3.00 -1.61
C LEU A 99 -13.78 3.89 -1.91
N ALA A 100 -13.11 3.68 -3.04
CA ALA A 100 -12.08 4.62 -3.49
C ALA A 100 -12.07 4.78 -5.00
N VAL A 101 -11.56 5.93 -5.42
CA VAL A 101 -11.11 6.18 -6.79
C VAL A 101 -9.68 6.68 -6.71
N GLY A 102 -8.83 6.25 -7.64
CA GLY A 102 -7.45 6.71 -7.68
C GLY A 102 -6.83 6.64 -9.07
N GLN A 103 -5.74 7.36 -9.23
CA GLN A 103 -4.91 7.38 -10.43
C GLN A 103 -3.44 7.26 -10.02
N ASP A 104 -2.75 6.25 -10.55
CA ASP A 104 -1.32 6.04 -10.37
C ASP A 104 -0.60 6.30 -11.69
N MET A 105 0.57 6.91 -11.62
CA MET A 105 1.38 7.30 -12.79
C MET A 105 2.80 6.79 -12.63
N PHE A 106 3.31 6.23 -13.72
CA PHE A 106 4.66 5.69 -13.78
C PHE A 106 5.42 6.24 -14.98
N THR A 107 6.68 6.56 -14.78
CA THR A 107 7.55 7.20 -15.78
C THR A 107 8.96 6.57 -15.78
N PRO A 108 9.67 6.60 -16.92
CA PRO A 108 11.10 6.32 -16.96
C PRO A 108 11.88 7.40 -16.20
N GLU A 109 13.18 7.20 -16.04
CA GLU A 109 14.07 8.20 -15.44
C GLU A 109 14.31 9.41 -16.34
N ASN A 110 14.42 9.19 -17.65
CA ASN A 110 14.55 10.28 -18.61
C ASN A 110 13.18 10.57 -19.25
N ILE A 111 12.45 11.51 -18.66
CA ILE A 111 11.11 11.90 -19.12
C ILE A 111 11.14 12.72 -20.42
N GLU A 112 12.26 13.35 -20.76
CA GLU A 112 12.40 14.16 -21.97
C GLU A 112 12.61 13.30 -23.23
N ALA A 113 12.84 11.99 -23.06
CA ALA A 113 13.04 11.06 -24.17
C ALA A 113 11.73 10.76 -24.91
N GLU A 114 11.68 11.11 -26.19
CA GLU A 114 10.56 10.79 -27.10
C GLU A 114 10.51 9.31 -27.51
N ARG A 115 11.63 8.58 -27.38
CA ARG A 115 11.74 7.17 -27.79
C ARG A 115 11.53 6.23 -26.60
N PRO A 116 11.01 5.01 -26.82
CA PRO A 116 10.98 3.99 -25.77
C PRO A 116 12.37 3.74 -25.17
N LEU A 117 12.41 3.64 -23.84
CA LEU A 117 13.61 3.32 -23.06
C LEU A 117 13.44 1.91 -22.48
N PRO A 118 13.89 0.85 -23.19
CA PRO A 118 13.58 -0.55 -22.85
C PRO A 118 14.25 -1.05 -21.56
N ASP A 119 15.19 -0.27 -21.02
CA ASP A 119 15.92 -0.52 -19.79
C ASP A 119 15.47 0.39 -18.63
N GLN A 120 14.38 1.13 -18.81
CA GLN A 120 13.77 1.97 -17.78
C GLN A 120 12.28 1.63 -17.61
N HIS A 121 11.71 2.08 -16.49
CA HIS A 121 10.28 1.86 -16.22
C HIS A 121 9.43 2.39 -17.38
N PRO A 122 8.54 1.56 -17.98
CA PRO A 122 7.61 2.03 -19.01
C PRO A 122 6.71 3.16 -18.51
N TYR A 123 6.36 4.09 -19.39
CA TYR A 123 5.23 4.97 -19.11
C TYR A 123 3.96 4.14 -18.89
N ALA A 124 3.21 4.45 -17.83
CA ALA A 124 1.93 3.83 -17.58
C ALA A 124 1.05 4.71 -16.70
N GLY A 125 -0.21 4.85 -17.10
CA GLY A 125 -1.28 5.32 -16.22
C GLY A 125 -2.16 4.18 -15.73
N TRP A 126 -2.69 4.29 -14.51
CA TRP A 126 -3.68 3.38 -13.94
C TRP A 126 -4.79 4.16 -13.25
N LEU A 127 -5.99 4.16 -13.83
CA LEU A 127 -7.18 4.78 -13.23
C LEU A 127 -8.11 3.68 -12.74
N TYR A 128 -8.52 3.74 -11.47
CA TYR A 128 -9.27 2.66 -10.84
C TYR A 128 -10.34 3.10 -9.86
N GLY A 129 -11.33 2.23 -9.70
CA GLY A 129 -12.21 2.18 -8.55
C GLY A 129 -11.84 1.02 -7.62
N GLU A 130 -12.13 1.17 -6.33
CA GLU A 130 -11.92 0.13 -5.32
C GLU A 130 -13.15 -0.03 -4.44
N TYR A 131 -13.51 -1.29 -4.17
CA TYR A 131 -14.39 -1.67 -3.06
C TYR A 131 -13.59 -2.46 -2.03
N SER A 132 -13.67 -2.06 -0.78
CA SER A 132 -12.96 -2.69 0.34
C SER A 132 -13.91 -3.16 1.43
N VAL A 133 -13.56 -4.23 2.11
CA VAL A 133 -14.21 -4.76 3.30
C VAL A 133 -13.16 -4.88 4.41
N TYR A 134 -13.48 -4.33 5.57
CA TYR A 134 -12.65 -4.40 6.76
C TYR A 134 -13.40 -5.20 7.82
N VAL A 135 -12.77 -6.22 8.38
CA VAL A 135 -13.26 -6.94 9.57
C VAL A 135 -12.30 -6.62 10.71
N GLN A 136 -12.81 -5.98 11.75
CA GLN A 136 -12.03 -5.54 12.90
C GLN A 136 -12.35 -6.42 14.11
N GLU A 137 -11.33 -7.14 14.55
CA GLU A 137 -11.23 -7.84 15.83
C GLU A 137 -10.51 -6.94 16.86
N PRO A 138 -10.47 -7.32 18.16
CA PRO A 138 -9.78 -6.52 19.17
C PRO A 138 -8.28 -6.28 18.91
N ASP A 139 -7.56 -7.29 18.41
CA ASP A 139 -6.12 -7.26 18.14
C ASP A 139 -5.78 -7.43 16.66
N ARG A 140 -6.78 -7.65 15.79
CA ARG A 140 -6.57 -7.94 14.38
C ARG A 140 -7.46 -7.13 13.48
N LEU A 141 -6.99 -6.99 12.27
CA LEU A 141 -7.72 -6.39 11.18
C LEU A 141 -7.50 -7.23 9.94
N HIS A 142 -8.61 -7.63 9.34
CA HIS A 142 -8.66 -8.28 8.04
C HIS A 142 -9.18 -7.31 7.00
N ILE A 143 -8.56 -7.32 5.82
CA ILE A 143 -8.91 -6.45 4.70
C ILE A 143 -9.07 -7.31 3.46
N ALA A 144 -10.21 -7.20 2.80
CA ALA A 144 -10.40 -7.63 1.42
C ALA A 144 -10.65 -6.40 0.54
N ALA A 145 -9.93 -6.25 -0.56
CA ALA A 145 -10.12 -5.13 -1.48
C ALA A 145 -10.12 -5.62 -2.93
N LEU A 146 -11.03 -5.09 -3.74
CA LEU A 146 -11.06 -5.34 -5.17
C LEU A 146 -10.86 -4.01 -5.91
N GLN A 147 -9.75 -3.90 -6.62
CA GLN A 147 -9.48 -2.81 -7.55
C GLN A 147 -9.83 -3.24 -8.97
N ILE A 148 -10.56 -2.40 -9.70
CA ILE A 148 -10.87 -2.59 -11.12
C ILE A 148 -10.70 -1.23 -11.81
N GLY A 149 -10.15 -1.24 -13.02
CA GLY A 149 -9.83 -0.01 -13.72
C GLY A 149 -9.22 -0.23 -15.10
N MET A 150 -8.59 0.82 -15.61
CA MET A 150 -7.93 0.85 -16.91
C MET A 150 -6.46 1.24 -16.78
N VAL A 151 -5.57 0.42 -17.34
CA VAL A 151 -4.16 0.76 -17.61
C VAL A 151 -4.06 1.40 -18.99
N GLY A 152 -3.13 2.34 -19.20
CA GLY A 152 -2.77 2.93 -20.50
C GLY A 152 -3.40 4.30 -20.77
N PRO A 153 -3.44 4.80 -22.02
CA PRO A 153 -3.89 6.16 -22.34
C PRO A 153 -5.28 6.53 -21.79
N ALA A 154 -6.20 5.57 -21.71
CA ALA A 154 -7.54 5.78 -21.15
C ALA A 154 -7.53 6.09 -19.65
N ALA A 155 -6.42 5.85 -18.95
CA ALA A 155 -6.24 6.28 -17.57
C ALA A 155 -6.04 7.80 -17.43
N GLY A 156 -5.68 8.50 -18.52
CA GLY A 156 -5.52 9.96 -18.53
C GLY A 156 -4.31 10.48 -17.74
N ALA A 157 -3.27 9.68 -17.56
CA ALA A 157 -2.11 10.03 -16.75
C ALA A 157 -1.26 11.15 -17.38
N GLU A 158 -1.07 11.12 -18.71
CA GLU A 158 -0.41 12.19 -19.49
C GLU A 158 -1.02 13.56 -19.18
N PHE A 159 -2.32 13.70 -19.40
CA PHE A 159 -3.05 14.93 -19.08
C PHE A 159 -2.83 15.38 -17.63
N THR A 160 -2.94 14.47 -16.65
CA THR A 160 -2.73 14.84 -15.24
C THR A 160 -1.30 15.30 -14.98
N GLN A 161 -0.31 14.59 -15.52
CA GLN A 161 1.10 14.90 -15.32
C GLN A 161 1.46 16.25 -15.94
N ASP A 162 1.07 16.49 -17.19
CA ASP A 162 1.42 17.73 -17.91
C ASP A 162 0.83 18.95 -17.20
N ASN A 163 -0.44 18.88 -16.78
CA ASN A 163 -1.06 19.98 -16.01
C ASN A 163 -0.37 20.22 -14.67
N PHE A 164 0.14 19.18 -14.02
CA PHE A 164 0.89 19.33 -12.77
C PHE A 164 2.28 19.91 -13.02
N HIS A 165 2.98 19.45 -14.07
CA HIS A 165 4.30 19.95 -14.46
C HIS A 165 4.24 21.43 -14.83
N ASP A 166 3.20 21.85 -15.57
CA ASP A 166 2.93 23.25 -15.87
C ASP A 166 2.72 24.09 -14.60
N LEU A 167 1.97 23.55 -13.63
CA LEU A 167 1.69 24.24 -12.37
C LEU A 167 2.97 24.50 -11.55
N ILE A 168 3.92 23.57 -11.57
CA ILE A 168 5.16 23.65 -10.77
C ILE A 168 6.39 24.08 -11.57
N ASN A 169 6.24 24.37 -12.87
CA ASN A 169 7.33 24.64 -13.82
C ASN A 169 8.37 23.51 -13.90
N SER A 170 7.90 22.25 -14.01
CA SER A 170 8.73 21.07 -14.27
C SER A 170 8.82 20.80 -15.79
N PRO A 171 9.89 20.15 -16.29
CA PRO A 171 9.96 19.74 -17.71
C PRO A 171 8.81 18.82 -18.13
N GLU A 172 8.38 18.93 -19.38
CA GLU A 172 7.33 18.09 -19.97
C GLU A 172 7.83 16.66 -20.22
N ALA A 173 6.92 15.68 -20.12
CA ALA A 173 7.22 14.28 -20.35
C ALA A 173 6.89 13.89 -21.80
N ASN A 174 7.91 13.79 -22.65
CA ASN A 174 7.74 13.62 -24.11
C ASN A 174 7.48 12.18 -24.57
N GLY A 175 7.45 11.22 -23.64
CA GLY A 175 7.42 9.79 -23.96
C GLY A 175 6.05 9.10 -23.87
N TRP A 176 4.98 9.83 -23.51
CA TRP A 176 3.65 9.26 -23.22
C TRP A 176 3.02 8.46 -24.37
N ASP A 177 3.34 8.78 -25.63
CA ASP A 177 2.93 7.98 -26.80
C ASP A 177 3.42 6.53 -26.76
N ASN A 178 4.52 6.28 -26.05
CA ASN A 178 5.14 4.97 -25.90
C ASN A 178 4.63 4.18 -24.69
N GLN A 179 3.65 4.69 -23.94
CA GLN A 179 3.14 4.04 -22.74
C GLN A 179 2.51 2.66 -22.99
N LEU A 180 2.29 1.92 -21.90
CA LEU A 180 1.47 0.69 -21.90
C LEU A 180 0.11 0.93 -22.57
N LYS A 181 -0.42 -0.09 -23.22
CA LYS A 181 -1.66 0.03 -23.99
C LYS A 181 -2.90 -0.15 -23.12
N ASN A 182 -4.04 0.34 -23.60
CA ASN A 182 -5.31 0.27 -22.90
C ASN A 182 -5.67 -1.15 -22.45
N GLU A 183 -5.79 -1.41 -21.16
CA GLU A 183 -6.17 -2.73 -20.68
C GLU A 183 -7.02 -2.63 -19.43
N PRO A 184 -8.25 -3.20 -19.45
CA PRO A 184 -8.98 -3.45 -18.23
C PRO A 184 -8.17 -4.38 -17.33
N ALA A 185 -7.84 -3.90 -16.14
CA ALA A 185 -7.09 -4.68 -15.17
C ALA A 185 -7.84 -4.76 -13.84
N PHE A 186 -7.45 -5.73 -13.02
CA PHE A 186 -7.97 -5.85 -11.67
C PHE A 186 -6.92 -6.45 -10.73
N ALA A 187 -7.12 -6.21 -9.44
CA ALA A 187 -6.42 -6.91 -8.36
C ALA A 187 -7.38 -7.15 -7.20
N LEU A 188 -7.49 -8.41 -6.78
CA LEU A 188 -8.06 -8.78 -5.50
C LEU A 188 -6.92 -8.81 -4.47
N LEU A 189 -7.06 -8.08 -3.38
CA LEU A 189 -6.10 -8.00 -2.29
C LEU A 189 -6.72 -8.58 -1.03
N LEU A 190 -5.96 -9.42 -0.33
CA LEU A 190 -6.26 -9.88 1.02
C LEU A 190 -5.09 -9.51 1.94
N GLU A 191 -5.39 -8.95 3.10
CA GLU A 191 -4.40 -8.56 4.10
C GLU A 191 -4.90 -8.82 5.51
N ARG A 192 -3.98 -9.23 6.38
CA ARG A 192 -4.19 -9.36 7.82
C ARG A 192 -3.11 -8.57 8.55
N GLN A 193 -3.54 -7.74 9.48
CA GLN A 193 -2.68 -7.02 10.42
C GLN A 193 -2.97 -7.53 11.83
N THR A 194 -1.94 -7.80 12.61
CA THR A 194 -2.08 -8.29 14.00
C THR A 194 -1.28 -7.39 14.92
N ARG A 195 -1.92 -6.83 15.95
CA ARG A 195 -1.24 -6.01 16.94
C ARG A 195 -0.61 -6.92 18.00
N ALA A 196 0.63 -7.32 17.77
CA ALA A 196 1.30 -8.37 18.54
C ALA A 196 1.83 -7.91 19.90
N LEU A 197 2.18 -6.63 20.04
CA LEU A 197 2.64 -6.04 21.30
C LEU A 197 1.99 -4.68 21.47
N VAL A 198 1.46 -4.41 22.67
CA VAL A 198 1.07 -3.06 23.07
C VAL A 198 1.57 -2.79 24.47
N GLU A 199 2.56 -1.93 24.59
CA GLU A 199 3.08 -1.45 25.86
C GLU A 199 2.55 -0.04 26.12
N THR A 200 1.93 0.16 27.27
CA THR A 200 1.43 1.46 27.72
C THR A 200 2.39 2.02 28.76
N GLY A 201 3.08 3.09 28.41
CA GLY A 201 4.00 3.81 29.29
C GLY A 201 3.32 4.86 30.16
N PHE A 202 4.13 5.70 30.81
CA PHE A 202 3.67 6.81 31.63
C PHE A 202 3.11 7.96 30.75
N ASN A 203 2.13 8.71 31.24
CA ASN A 203 1.49 9.85 30.55
C ASN A 203 0.77 9.53 29.22
N GLY A 204 0.23 8.31 29.05
CA GLY A 204 -0.59 7.97 27.88
C GLY A 204 0.20 7.70 26.60
N LEU A 205 1.52 7.56 26.70
CA LEU A 205 2.37 7.08 25.61
C LEU A 205 2.21 5.57 25.45
N GLU A 206 2.11 5.14 24.20
CA GLU A 206 1.96 3.76 23.79
C GLU A 206 3.06 3.41 22.78
N LEU A 207 3.49 2.15 22.83
CA LEU A 207 4.34 1.52 21.83
C LEU A 207 3.60 0.28 21.32
N ASP A 208 3.50 0.12 20.01
CA ASP A 208 3.03 -1.15 19.46
C ASP A 208 3.85 -1.66 18.28
N LEU A 209 3.81 -2.98 18.13
CA LEU A 209 4.39 -3.71 17.01
C LEU A 209 3.27 -4.46 16.29
N THR A 210 3.09 -4.13 15.02
CA THR A 210 2.02 -4.66 14.17
C THR A 210 2.61 -5.41 12.97
N PRO A 211 2.85 -6.73 13.09
CA PRO A 211 3.08 -7.57 11.93
C PRO A 211 1.88 -7.58 10.98
N HIS A 212 2.16 -7.65 9.69
CA HIS A 212 1.17 -7.77 8.64
C HIS A 212 1.59 -8.76 7.56
N ILE A 213 0.62 -9.48 7.01
CA ILE A 213 0.81 -10.41 5.90
C ILE A 213 -0.35 -10.25 4.93
N GLY A 214 -0.08 -10.37 3.64
CA GLY A 214 -1.12 -10.30 2.63
C GLY A 214 -0.62 -10.68 1.25
N GLY A 215 -1.44 -10.38 0.26
CA GLY A 215 -1.09 -10.57 -1.13
C GLY A 215 -2.16 -10.01 -2.05
N SER A 216 -1.84 -9.97 -3.33
CA SER A 216 -2.83 -9.72 -4.38
C SER A 216 -2.81 -10.81 -5.43
N LEU A 217 -3.94 -10.95 -6.11
CA LEU A 217 -4.10 -11.79 -7.30
C LEU A 217 -4.92 -11.04 -8.34
N GLY A 218 -4.42 -10.99 -9.57
CA GLY A 218 -5.11 -10.36 -10.68
C GLY A 218 -4.20 -10.04 -11.86
N THR A 219 -4.77 -9.45 -12.91
CA THR A 219 -4.01 -9.03 -14.09
C THR A 219 -3.16 -7.79 -13.84
N LEU A 220 -3.57 -6.94 -12.89
CA LEU A 220 -2.78 -5.77 -12.48
C LEU A 220 -1.52 -6.20 -11.72
N ARG A 221 -1.70 -7.06 -10.71
CA ARG A 221 -0.63 -7.49 -9.81
C ARG A 221 -0.94 -8.81 -9.12
N THR A 222 0.05 -9.70 -9.10
CA THR A 222 0.04 -10.95 -8.32
C THR A 222 1.30 -11.02 -7.47
N GLN A 223 1.13 -11.03 -6.15
CA GLN A 223 2.25 -11.01 -5.21
C GLN A 223 1.84 -11.51 -3.82
N ALA A 224 2.82 -11.93 -3.04
CA ALA A 224 2.69 -12.10 -1.58
C ALA A 224 3.53 -11.04 -0.87
N LYS A 225 3.10 -10.60 0.31
CA LYS A 225 3.80 -9.59 1.11
C LYS A 225 3.74 -9.92 2.59
N ALA A 226 4.81 -9.59 3.31
CA ALA A 226 4.88 -9.68 4.75
C ALA A 226 5.76 -8.56 5.29
N GLY A 227 5.39 -8.02 6.45
CA GLY A 227 6.10 -6.92 7.04
C GLY A 227 5.74 -6.69 8.49
N LEU A 228 6.34 -5.64 9.05
CA LEU A 228 6.15 -5.22 10.43
C LEU A 228 6.14 -3.69 10.50
N THR A 229 5.34 -3.16 11.41
CA THR A 229 5.29 -1.72 11.68
C THR A 229 5.39 -1.48 13.18
N LEU A 230 6.35 -0.64 13.57
CA LEU A 230 6.52 -0.14 14.93
C LEU A 230 5.87 1.25 15.01
N ARG A 231 5.09 1.49 16.05
CA ARG A 231 4.46 2.80 16.29
C ARG A 231 4.70 3.26 17.71
N PHE A 232 4.94 4.55 17.87
CA PHE A 232 5.15 5.20 19.15
C PHE A 232 4.38 6.52 19.20
N GLY A 233 3.55 6.70 20.22
CA GLY A 233 2.77 7.92 20.37
C GLY A 233 1.60 7.75 21.32
N THR A 234 0.45 8.29 20.94
CA THR A 234 -0.77 8.32 21.75
C THR A 234 -1.93 7.70 20.96
N ASP A 235 -2.89 7.09 21.66
CA ASP A 235 -4.09 6.49 21.08
C ASP A 235 -3.84 5.42 19.97
N LEU A 236 -2.78 4.62 20.08
CA LEU A 236 -2.40 3.63 19.06
C LEU A 236 -3.38 2.45 18.98
N ARG A 237 -4.00 2.08 20.11
CA ARG A 237 -4.93 0.94 20.22
C ARG A 237 -6.16 1.03 19.31
N ARG A 238 -6.48 2.20 18.80
CA ARG A 238 -7.69 2.48 18.01
C ARG A 238 -7.39 2.76 16.54
N ASP A 239 -6.16 2.49 16.12
CA ASP A 239 -5.64 2.84 14.81
C ASP A 239 -4.83 1.68 14.23
N PHE A 240 -4.86 1.48 12.92
CA PHE A 240 -4.02 0.51 12.19
C PHE A 240 -3.02 1.18 11.22
N GLY A 241 -2.89 2.50 11.27
CA GLY A 241 -1.99 3.30 10.44
C GLY A 241 -2.75 4.25 9.51
N PRO A 242 -2.04 5.22 8.90
CA PRO A 242 -2.63 6.09 7.90
C PRO A 242 -2.93 5.33 6.60
N PRO A 243 -3.97 5.70 5.84
CA PRO A 243 -4.21 5.12 4.52
C PRO A 243 -3.08 5.49 3.55
N ARG A 244 -2.86 4.62 2.56
CA ARG A 244 -1.83 4.79 1.51
C ARG A 244 -2.38 4.34 0.16
N VAL A 245 -1.78 4.80 -0.94
CA VAL A 245 -2.08 4.25 -2.26
C VAL A 245 -1.54 2.82 -2.32
N ARG A 246 -2.37 1.86 -2.76
CA ARG A 246 -1.97 0.45 -2.79
C ARG A 246 -1.11 0.19 -4.04
N PRO A 247 -0.04 -0.61 -3.95
CA PRO A 247 0.36 -1.44 -2.82
C PRO A 247 1.32 -0.69 -1.90
N ALA A 248 0.93 -0.56 -0.64
CA ALA A 248 1.74 0.08 0.39
C ALA A 248 1.52 -0.59 1.74
N ILE A 249 2.44 -0.29 2.67
CA ILE A 249 2.25 -0.50 4.10
C ILE A 249 1.31 0.61 4.58
N GLY A 250 0.00 0.38 4.45
CA GLY A 250 -1.04 1.33 4.80
C GLY A 250 -2.01 0.77 5.82
N GLY A 251 -2.55 1.65 6.67
CA GLY A 251 -3.69 1.33 7.51
C GLY A 251 -5.02 1.59 6.81
N THR A 252 -6.08 1.73 7.59
CA THR A 252 -7.45 1.57 7.09
C THR A 252 -8.14 2.84 6.63
N GLY A 253 -7.53 4.01 6.77
CA GLY A 253 -8.19 5.28 6.45
C GLY A 253 -9.31 5.67 7.43
N PHE A 254 -9.70 4.79 8.35
CA PHE A 254 -10.54 5.13 9.49
C PHE A 254 -9.69 5.23 10.75
N PHE A 255 -10.19 5.95 11.73
CA PHE A 255 -9.60 6.10 13.06
C PHE A 255 -10.69 6.25 14.09
N GLU A 256 -10.40 6.31 15.39
CA GLU A 256 -11.38 6.78 16.37
C GLU A 256 -11.01 8.20 16.79
N GLY A 257 -11.80 9.20 16.38
CA GLY A 257 -11.55 10.60 16.71
C GLY A 257 -11.97 10.92 18.14
N ARG A 258 -11.15 11.67 18.88
CA ARG A 258 -11.47 12.20 20.22
C ARG A 258 -11.37 13.72 20.25
N ASN A 259 -12.08 14.35 21.18
CA ASN A 259 -11.80 15.72 21.58
C ASN A 259 -10.38 15.81 22.17
N GLY A 260 -9.45 16.40 21.42
CA GLY A 260 -8.05 16.54 21.83
C GLY A 260 -7.08 16.34 20.66
N LEU A 261 -5.80 16.58 20.92
CA LEU A 261 -4.69 16.30 20.01
C LEU A 261 -4.13 14.91 20.33
N SER A 262 -4.05 14.04 19.32
CA SER A 262 -3.27 12.80 19.38
C SER A 262 -2.27 12.76 18.24
N TRP A 263 -1.18 12.04 18.45
CA TRP A 263 -0.11 11.89 17.48
C TRP A 263 0.60 10.55 17.65
N TYR A 264 1.20 10.06 16.57
CA TYR A 264 2.18 8.99 16.65
C TYR A 264 3.18 9.05 15.50
N ALA A 265 4.41 8.64 15.80
CA ALA A 265 5.41 8.33 14.80
C ALA A 265 5.38 6.83 14.51
N PHE A 266 5.78 6.45 13.29
CA PHE A 266 5.87 5.04 12.93
C PHE A 266 7.05 4.77 12.00
N ALA A 267 7.50 3.52 12.02
CA ALA A 267 8.46 2.99 11.07
C ALA A 267 8.04 1.57 10.66
N GLY A 268 8.25 1.19 9.41
CA GLY A 268 7.85 -0.12 8.91
C GLY A 268 8.78 -0.67 7.85
N LEU A 269 8.82 -1.99 7.76
CA LEU A 269 9.55 -2.77 6.75
C LEU A 269 8.59 -3.80 6.15
N GLU A 270 8.57 -3.95 4.83
CA GLU A 270 7.77 -4.96 4.12
C GLU A 270 8.57 -5.55 2.96
N GLY A 271 8.56 -6.88 2.86
CA GLY A 271 9.07 -7.61 1.71
C GLY A 271 7.93 -8.11 0.83
N ARG A 272 8.12 -8.08 -0.48
CA ARG A 272 7.15 -8.50 -1.49
C ARG A 272 7.77 -9.50 -2.46
N MET A 273 7.13 -10.63 -2.63
CA MET A 273 7.43 -11.61 -3.67
C MET A 273 6.49 -11.36 -4.85
N VAL A 274 7.03 -10.81 -5.94
CA VAL A 274 6.26 -10.30 -7.08
C VAL A 274 6.29 -11.30 -8.23
N ALA A 275 5.16 -11.97 -8.47
CA ALA A 275 4.99 -12.87 -9.62
C ALA A 275 4.55 -12.10 -10.87
N ARG A 276 3.68 -11.11 -10.70
CA ARG A 276 3.17 -10.25 -11.78
C ARG A 276 3.06 -8.80 -11.32
N ASN A 277 3.52 -7.88 -12.15
CA ASN A 277 3.28 -6.45 -12.05
C ASN A 277 3.13 -5.88 -13.47
N ILE A 278 1.91 -5.55 -13.90
CA ILE A 278 1.63 -5.11 -15.29
C ILE A 278 2.48 -3.90 -15.71
N PHE A 279 2.86 -3.04 -14.76
CA PHE A 279 3.67 -1.85 -14.99
C PHE A 279 5.12 -2.14 -15.38
N LEU A 280 5.60 -3.35 -15.08
CA LEU A 280 6.95 -3.82 -15.42
C LEU A 280 6.89 -4.94 -16.47
N ASP A 281 5.93 -5.84 -16.35
CA ASP A 281 5.76 -7.00 -17.21
C ASP A 281 5.09 -6.68 -18.55
N GLY A 282 4.49 -5.50 -18.67
CA GLY A 282 3.64 -5.14 -19.80
C GLY A 282 2.23 -5.74 -19.75
N ASN A 283 1.44 -5.36 -20.75
CA ASN A 283 0.05 -5.76 -20.96
C ASN A 283 -0.13 -7.30 -20.96
N THR A 284 -1.26 -7.79 -20.42
CA THR A 284 -1.55 -9.24 -20.37
C THR A 284 -1.96 -9.80 -21.73
N PHE A 285 -2.69 -9.00 -22.52
CA PHE A 285 -3.42 -9.49 -23.69
C PHE A 285 -2.81 -9.06 -25.03
N ARG A 286 -1.70 -8.31 -24.99
CA ARG A 286 -0.97 -7.83 -26.17
C ARG A 286 0.44 -7.43 -25.78
N ASP A 287 1.34 -7.41 -26.76
CA ASP A 287 2.70 -6.92 -26.55
C ASP A 287 2.71 -5.42 -26.25
N SER A 288 3.58 -5.04 -25.32
CA SER A 288 3.82 -3.66 -24.91
C SER A 288 5.24 -3.55 -24.36
N PRO A 289 5.74 -2.33 -24.08
CA PRO A 289 7.00 -2.19 -23.35
C PRO A 289 6.98 -2.93 -22.01
N SER A 290 8.13 -3.46 -21.63
CA SER A 290 8.35 -4.21 -20.41
C SER A 290 9.83 -4.12 -20.02
N VAL A 291 10.13 -4.44 -18.76
CA VAL A 291 11.50 -4.53 -18.21
C VAL A 291 11.66 -5.83 -17.42
N ASP A 292 12.91 -6.29 -17.28
CA ASP A 292 13.23 -7.47 -16.48
C ASP A 292 13.06 -7.15 -14.99
N LYS A 293 11.92 -7.56 -14.43
CA LYS A 293 11.55 -7.27 -13.04
C LYS A 293 12.37 -8.07 -12.03
N GLU A 294 12.56 -7.47 -10.86
CA GLU A 294 13.05 -8.15 -9.67
C GLU A 294 11.89 -8.89 -8.97
N PRO A 295 12.01 -10.20 -8.68
CA PRO A 295 10.95 -10.96 -8.03
C PRO A 295 10.81 -10.63 -6.54
N LEU A 296 11.79 -9.93 -5.94
CA LEU A 296 11.79 -9.56 -4.53
C LEU A 296 11.99 -8.04 -4.39
N VAL A 297 11.00 -7.37 -3.82
CA VAL A 297 11.05 -5.93 -3.56
C VAL A 297 10.91 -5.68 -2.06
N MET A 298 11.70 -4.76 -1.53
CA MET A 298 11.69 -4.35 -0.13
C MET A 298 11.28 -2.88 -0.02
N ASP A 299 10.32 -2.59 0.84
CA ASP A 299 9.91 -1.24 1.20
C ASP A 299 10.30 -0.97 2.66
N ALA A 300 10.91 0.19 2.90
CA ALA A 300 11.07 0.78 4.22
C ALA A 300 10.30 2.11 4.27
N GLN A 301 9.63 2.39 5.39
CA GLN A 301 8.92 3.65 5.56
C GLN A 301 9.03 4.20 6.97
N ALA A 302 8.89 5.52 7.08
CA ALA A 302 8.73 6.21 8.35
C ALA A 302 7.79 7.40 8.19
N GLY A 303 7.09 7.78 9.25
CA GLY A 303 6.13 8.88 9.16
C GLY A 303 5.63 9.38 10.50
N LEU A 304 4.84 10.44 10.42
CA LEU A 304 4.18 11.09 11.55
C LEU A 304 2.70 11.27 11.21
N VAL A 305 1.85 10.93 12.19
CA VAL A 305 0.41 11.15 12.13
C VAL A 305 0.01 12.08 13.24
N THR A 306 -0.85 13.05 12.93
CA THR A 306 -1.45 13.95 13.90
C THR A 306 -2.95 13.99 13.67
N THR A 307 -3.72 13.81 14.75
CA THR A 307 -5.18 13.87 14.73
C THR A 307 -5.65 14.94 15.71
N LEU A 308 -6.52 15.83 15.24
CA LEU A 308 -7.15 16.87 16.05
C LEU A 308 -8.66 16.81 15.84
N GLY A 309 -9.39 16.33 16.84
CA GLY A 309 -10.84 16.19 16.77
C GLY A 309 -11.27 15.23 15.65
N ARG A 310 -11.80 15.79 14.56
CA ARG A 310 -12.29 15.06 13.39
C ARG A 310 -11.33 15.05 12.21
N ALA A 311 -10.25 15.82 12.29
CA ALA A 311 -9.28 15.95 11.21
C ALA A 311 -8.00 15.18 11.56
N ARG A 312 -7.39 14.58 10.54
CA ARG A 312 -6.11 13.89 10.63
C ARG A 312 -5.24 14.26 9.44
N ILE A 313 -3.97 14.51 9.71
CA ILE A 313 -2.92 14.62 8.72
C ILE A 313 -1.87 13.55 8.98
N ALA A 314 -1.35 12.93 7.93
CA ALA A 314 -0.18 12.07 8.01
C ALA A 314 0.80 12.39 6.90
N TYR A 315 2.07 12.32 7.23
CA TYR A 315 3.18 12.31 6.28
C TYR A 315 3.94 10.99 6.40
N THR A 316 4.26 10.38 5.27
CA THR A 316 5.06 9.15 5.18
C THR A 316 6.16 9.31 4.14
N ALA A 317 7.40 9.02 4.51
CA ALA A 317 8.50 8.84 3.58
C ALA A 317 8.70 7.34 3.32
N VAL A 318 8.90 6.97 2.06
CA VAL A 318 9.13 5.58 1.63
C VAL A 318 10.42 5.48 0.84
N ILE A 319 11.18 4.42 1.11
CA ILE A 319 12.30 3.97 0.30
C ILE A 319 11.95 2.56 -0.18
N ARG A 320 12.02 2.36 -1.50
CA ARG A 320 11.73 1.10 -2.18
C ARG A 320 12.99 0.61 -2.90
N SER A 321 13.32 -0.66 -2.71
CA SER A 321 14.42 -1.30 -3.43
C SER A 321 14.19 -1.27 -4.95
N PRO A 322 15.23 -1.49 -5.77
CA PRO A 322 15.07 -1.75 -7.20
C PRO A 322 13.95 -2.75 -7.49
N GLN A 323 13.16 -2.48 -8.52
CA GLN A 323 12.03 -3.31 -8.96
C GLN A 323 12.31 -4.00 -10.31
N PHE A 324 13.39 -3.63 -11.00
CA PHE A 324 13.87 -4.22 -12.25
C PHE A 324 15.39 -4.12 -12.34
N GLU A 325 16.04 -5.00 -13.10
CA GLU A 325 17.50 -5.23 -13.08
C GLU A 325 18.35 -3.97 -13.32
N ARG A 326 17.84 -3.03 -14.11
CA ARG A 326 18.55 -1.80 -14.53
C ARG A 326 18.15 -0.58 -13.70
N GLN A 327 17.33 -0.75 -12.66
CA GLN A 327 16.93 0.33 -11.77
C GLN A 327 18.04 0.62 -10.75
N ASP A 328 18.65 1.80 -10.85
CA ASP A 328 19.59 2.32 -9.86
C ASP A 328 19.42 3.84 -9.80
N PRO A 329 19.33 4.47 -8.60
CA PRO A 329 19.26 3.96 -7.23
C PRO A 329 17.87 3.44 -6.80
N PRO A 330 17.74 2.97 -5.54
CA PRO A 330 16.45 2.77 -4.89
C PRO A 330 15.51 3.97 -5.07
N HIS A 331 14.23 3.69 -5.22
CA HIS A 331 13.23 4.72 -5.42
C HIS A 331 12.77 5.29 -4.07
N VAL A 332 12.62 6.62 -4.00
CA VAL A 332 12.17 7.33 -2.80
C VAL A 332 10.96 8.15 -3.20
N PHE A 333 9.96 8.21 -2.32
CA PHE A 333 8.78 9.05 -2.52
C PHE A 333 8.11 9.40 -1.18
N GLY A 334 7.34 10.48 -1.18
CA GLY A 334 6.57 10.92 -0.03
C GLY A 334 5.07 10.69 -0.22
N SER A 335 4.34 10.60 0.89
CA SER A 335 2.88 10.51 0.92
C SER A 335 2.32 11.46 1.95
N VAL A 336 1.38 12.29 1.55
CA VAL A 336 0.55 13.12 2.43
C VAL A 336 -0.87 12.57 2.39
N SER A 337 -1.48 12.37 3.56
CA SER A 337 -2.90 12.07 3.65
C SER A 337 -3.63 13.04 4.56
N LEU A 338 -4.83 13.43 4.13
CA LEU A 338 -5.77 14.25 4.88
C LEU A 338 -7.04 13.43 5.07
N SER A 339 -7.43 13.19 6.32
CA SER A 339 -8.64 12.44 6.64
C SER A 339 -9.58 13.25 7.52
N PHE A 340 -10.88 13.17 7.23
CA PHE A 340 -11.91 13.89 7.95
C PHE A 340 -13.09 12.97 8.28
N LYS A 341 -13.48 12.97 9.55
CA LYS A 341 -14.67 12.27 10.05
C LYS A 341 -15.91 13.14 9.97
N PHE A 342 -16.99 12.63 9.38
CA PHE A 342 -18.25 13.35 9.26
C PHE A 342 -19.35 12.76 10.13
#